data_AF-A0A2V9NTV8-F1
#
_entry.id   AF-A0A2V9NTV8-F1
#
_cell.length_a   1.000
_cell.length_b   1.000
_cell.length_c   1.000
_cell.angle_alpha   90.00
_cell.angle_beta   90.00
_cell.angle_gamma   90.00
#
_symmetry.space_group_name_H-M   'P 1'
#
loop_
_entity.id
_entity.type
_entity.pdbx_description
1 polymer ?
#
loop_
_entity_poly.entity_id
_entity_poly.type
_entity_poly.pdbx_seq_one_letter_code
_entity_poly.pdbx_strand_id
1 'polypeptide(L)'
;MKVQRITLFAVAGLVFVLFSGTTLADGQLHFQTVRKEAIEIRLIALAIAYPRTSFFANDEVFIAEQELAKEESRFIKLVYDFLPYQSPLSTYGLNYSLVHRVNAIRDTTCDESLWEMRSALEQRRRADHTQPGWKYAAQTPIADLDRRQARLRCYRTTSDDYERVFREPTNEGPY
;
A
#
# COMPACT_ATOMS: atom_id res chain seq x y z
N MET A 1 50.69 19.75 -49.53
CA MET A 1 49.34 19.14 -49.48
C MET A 1 49.01 18.52 -48.10
N LYS A 2 49.45 19.10 -46.97
CA LYS A 2 49.25 18.51 -45.62
C LYS A 2 48.26 19.31 -44.74
N VAL A 3 48.12 20.61 -44.98
CA VAL A 3 47.27 21.53 -44.20
C VAL A 3 45.78 21.37 -44.53
N GLN A 4 45.45 21.12 -45.81
CA GLN A 4 44.06 21.03 -46.29
C GLN A 4 43.30 19.79 -45.76
N ARG A 5 44.01 18.71 -45.41
CA ARG A 5 43.41 17.52 -44.79
C ARG A 5 43.03 17.77 -43.32
N ILE A 6 43.85 18.52 -42.59
CA ILE A 6 43.62 18.79 -41.15
C ILE A 6 42.39 19.69 -40.95
N THR A 7 42.22 20.69 -41.83
CA THR A 7 41.02 21.57 -41.81
C THR A 7 39.74 20.79 -42.10
N LEU A 8 39.79 19.79 -42.98
CA LEU A 8 38.62 18.95 -43.32
C LEU A 8 38.18 18.07 -42.14
N PHE A 9 39.14 17.50 -41.40
CA PHE A 9 38.81 16.70 -40.21
C PHE A 9 38.30 17.56 -39.05
N ALA A 10 38.82 18.78 -38.87
CA ALA A 10 38.35 19.69 -37.83
C ALA A 10 36.91 20.16 -38.09
N VAL A 11 36.57 20.46 -39.35
CA VAL A 11 35.20 20.87 -39.74
C VAL A 11 34.22 19.69 -39.63
N ALA A 12 34.63 18.48 -40.02
CA ALA A 12 33.79 17.29 -39.88
C ALA A 12 33.50 16.94 -38.40
N GLY A 13 34.49 17.09 -37.52
CA GLY A 13 34.31 16.89 -36.07
C GLY A 13 33.36 17.92 -35.45
N LEU A 14 33.44 19.18 -35.87
CA LEU A 14 32.59 20.26 -35.36
C LEU A 14 31.14 20.13 -35.86
N VAL A 15 30.94 19.66 -37.10
CA VAL A 15 29.61 19.32 -37.64
C VAL A 15 29.01 18.10 -36.91
N PHE A 16 29.82 17.09 -36.58
CA PHE A 16 29.32 15.92 -35.84
C PHE A 16 28.87 16.28 -34.43
N VAL A 17 29.58 17.18 -33.73
CA VAL A 17 29.18 17.66 -32.40
C VAL A 17 27.92 18.54 -32.46
N LEU A 18 27.73 19.32 -33.53
CA LEU A 18 26.53 20.15 -33.72
C LEU A 18 25.29 19.35 -34.16
N PHE A 19 25.47 18.21 -34.85
CA PHE A 19 24.38 17.31 -35.22
C PHE A 19 24.07 16.23 -34.17
N SER A 20 24.99 15.99 -33.24
CA SER A 20 24.76 15.18 -32.04
C SER A 20 23.97 16.04 -31.05
N GLY A 21 22.69 16.24 -31.33
CA GLY A 21 21.77 16.85 -30.38
C GLY A 21 21.95 16.18 -29.04
N THR A 22 22.46 16.91 -28.06
CA THR A 22 22.48 16.48 -26.68
C THR A 22 21.03 16.33 -26.29
N THR A 23 20.49 15.11 -26.39
CA THR A 23 19.26 14.76 -25.71
C THR A 23 19.59 14.90 -24.24
N LEU A 24 19.36 16.11 -23.70
CA LEU A 24 19.18 16.29 -22.28
C LEU A 24 18.11 15.26 -21.93
N ALA A 25 18.53 14.20 -21.24
CA ALA A 25 17.61 13.27 -20.65
C ALA A 25 16.84 14.09 -19.63
N ASP A 26 15.73 14.66 -20.07
CA ASP A 26 14.80 15.40 -19.23
C ASP A 26 14.19 14.32 -18.34
N GLY A 27 14.86 14.08 -17.21
CA GLY A 27 14.42 13.21 -16.14
C GLY A 27 13.22 13.85 -15.46
N GLN A 28 12.14 14.01 -16.22
CA GLN A 28 10.90 14.56 -15.75
C GLN A 28 10.24 13.46 -14.94
N LEU A 29 10.66 13.37 -13.68
CA LEU A 29 9.97 12.62 -12.64
C LEU A 29 8.53 13.10 -12.66
N HIS A 30 7.69 12.35 -13.37
CA HIS A 30 6.24 12.42 -13.24
C HIS A 30 5.94 11.92 -11.85
N PHE A 31 6.11 12.79 -10.85
CA PHE A 31 5.41 12.67 -9.60
C PHE A 31 3.94 12.81 -9.97
N GLN A 32 3.31 11.70 -10.36
CA GLN A 32 1.88 11.58 -10.22
C GLN A 32 1.62 11.97 -8.78
N THR A 33 0.94 13.09 -8.59
CA THR A 33 0.56 13.55 -7.26
C THR A 33 -0.45 12.54 -6.74
N VAL A 34 0.08 11.48 -6.14
CA VAL A 34 -0.72 10.42 -5.55
C VAL A 34 -1.43 11.06 -4.37
N ARG A 35 -2.73 11.30 -4.54
CA ARG A 35 -3.54 12.01 -3.55
C ARG A 35 -3.82 11.07 -2.38
N LYS A 36 -3.34 11.44 -1.20
CA LYS A 36 -3.75 10.79 0.05
C LYS A 36 -5.19 11.20 0.38
N GLU A 37 -5.99 10.22 0.75
CA GLU A 37 -7.37 10.37 1.18
C GLU A 37 -7.45 10.00 2.67
N ALA A 38 -8.04 10.89 3.47
CA ALA A 38 -8.35 10.58 4.86
C ALA A 38 -9.54 9.61 4.89
N ILE A 39 -9.33 8.40 5.40
CA ILE A 39 -10.36 7.36 5.52
C ILE A 39 -10.47 6.89 6.97
N GLU A 40 -11.69 6.52 7.37
CA GLU A 40 -11.98 5.96 8.68
C GLU A 40 -12.24 4.47 8.51
N ILE A 41 -11.51 3.66 9.27
CA ILE A 41 -11.47 2.21 9.09
C ILE A 41 -11.55 1.46 10.42
N ARG A 42 -12.16 0.28 10.40
CA ARG A 42 -12.09 -0.72 11.48
C ARG A 42 -11.25 -1.89 11.03
N LEU A 43 -10.25 -2.28 11.82
CA LEU A 43 -9.41 -3.43 11.50
C LEU A 43 -10.18 -4.73 11.80
N ILE A 44 -10.35 -5.57 10.78
CA ILE A 44 -11.04 -6.87 10.88
C ILE A 44 -10.02 -7.98 11.12
N ALA A 45 -8.98 -8.04 10.30
CA ALA A 45 -8.01 -9.11 10.39
C ALA A 45 -6.64 -8.67 9.89
N LEU A 46 -5.59 -9.17 10.52
CA LEU A 46 -4.24 -9.18 9.97
C LEU A 46 -4.11 -10.41 9.07
N ALA A 47 -4.03 -10.17 7.75
CA ALA A 47 -3.97 -11.20 6.74
C ALA A 47 -2.54 -11.70 6.50
N ILE A 48 -1.56 -10.79 6.44
CA ILE A 48 -0.15 -11.11 6.25
C ILE A 48 0.70 -10.17 7.11
N ALA A 49 1.68 -10.74 7.81
CA ALA A 49 2.74 -10.00 8.47
C ALA A 49 4.08 -10.59 8.03
N TYR A 50 4.84 -9.85 7.25
CA TYR A 50 6.14 -10.31 6.77
C TYR A 50 7.17 -10.30 7.90
N PRO A 51 8.17 -11.21 7.87
CA PRO A 51 9.29 -11.17 8.80
C PRO A 51 9.97 -9.80 8.75
N ARG A 52 10.13 -9.17 9.92
CA ARG A 52 10.72 -7.84 10.00
C ARG A 52 12.18 -7.87 9.60
N THR A 53 12.58 -6.91 8.76
CA THR A 53 13.96 -6.65 8.39
C THR A 53 14.37 -5.27 8.89
N SER A 54 15.67 -5.09 9.15
CA SER A 54 16.27 -3.79 9.49
C SER A 54 16.78 -3.02 8.28
N PHE A 55 16.74 -3.62 7.09
CA PHE A 55 17.34 -3.09 5.86
C PHE A 55 16.35 -2.32 4.98
N PHE A 56 15.07 -2.68 5.02
CA PHE A 56 14.03 -2.10 4.18
C PHE A 56 12.76 -1.81 4.98
N ALA A 57 11.85 -1.05 4.38
CA ALA A 57 10.49 -0.90 4.91
C ALA A 57 9.82 -2.27 5.02
N ASN A 58 9.01 -2.43 6.06
CA ASN A 58 8.23 -3.62 6.33
C ASN A 58 6.75 -3.28 6.11
N ASP A 59 5.95 -4.30 5.80
CA ASP A 59 4.53 -4.13 5.58
C ASP A 59 3.68 -5.15 6.34
N GLU A 60 2.51 -4.69 6.75
CA GLU A 60 1.42 -5.51 7.26
C GLU A 60 0.19 -5.34 6.38
N VAL A 61 -0.42 -6.46 6.00
CA VAL A 61 -1.63 -6.46 5.18
C VAL A 61 -2.83 -6.80 6.05
N PHE A 62 -3.79 -5.89 6.10
CA PHE A 62 -5.03 -6.04 6.85
C PHE A 62 -6.24 -6.12 5.92
N ILE A 63 -7.24 -6.84 6.40
CA ILE A 63 -8.62 -6.69 5.96
C ILE A 63 -9.26 -5.70 6.92
N ALA A 64 -9.92 -4.69 6.37
CA ALA A 64 -10.56 -3.65 7.15
C ALA A 64 -11.94 -3.32 6.59
N GLU A 65 -12.81 -2.78 7.44
CA GLU A 65 -14.04 -2.14 7.03
C GLU A 65 -13.81 -0.63 6.95
N GLN A 66 -14.08 -0.02 5.81
CA GLN A 66 -14.09 1.43 5.64
C GLN A 66 -15.49 1.98 5.88
N GLU A 67 -15.59 2.99 6.72
CA GLU A 67 -16.81 3.79 6.87
C GLU A 67 -16.90 4.82 5.74
N LEU A 68 -18.00 4.80 4.99
CA LEU A 68 -18.27 5.76 3.91
C LEU A 68 -19.28 6.82 4.35
N ALA A 69 -20.33 6.37 5.04
CA ALA A 69 -21.38 7.21 5.60
C ALA A 69 -22.06 6.47 6.77
N LYS A 70 -23.04 7.12 7.41
CA LYS A 70 -23.87 6.47 8.43
C LYS A 70 -24.52 5.21 7.84
N GLU A 71 -24.23 4.06 8.43
CA GLU A 71 -24.71 2.72 8.01
C GLU A 71 -24.20 2.24 6.64
N GLU A 72 -23.32 2.99 5.98
CA GLU A 72 -22.67 2.57 4.73
C GLU A 72 -21.21 2.24 4.97
N SER A 73 -20.89 0.96 4.87
CA SER A 73 -19.55 0.45 5.03
C SER A 73 -19.16 -0.49 3.89
N ARG A 74 -17.85 -0.61 3.66
CA ARG A 74 -17.32 -1.57 2.69
C ARG A 74 -16.04 -2.22 3.16
N PHE A 75 -15.81 -3.46 2.75
CA PHE A 75 -14.55 -4.13 3.01
C PHE A 75 -13.45 -3.63 2.05
N ILE A 76 -12.28 -3.38 2.62
CA ILE A 76 -11.08 -2.95 1.91
C ILE A 76 -9.88 -3.78 2.35
N LYS A 77 -8.84 -3.75 1.53
CA LYS A 77 -7.50 -4.23 1.87
C LYS A 77 -6.66 -3.02 2.24
N LEU A 78 -6.03 -3.06 3.40
CA LEU A 78 -5.09 -2.03 3.86
C LEU A 78 -3.68 -2.60 3.88
N VAL A 79 -2.75 -1.95 3.21
CA VAL A 79 -1.31 -2.22 3.32
C VAL A 79 -0.70 -1.11 4.17
N TYR A 80 -0.13 -1.48 5.31
CA TYR A 80 0.51 -0.57 6.25
C TYR A 80 2.02 -0.71 6.15
N ASP A 81 2.67 0.27 5.55
CA ASP A 81 4.11 0.34 5.36
C ASP A 81 4.77 1.07 6.56
N PHE A 82 5.81 0.49 7.15
CA PHE A 82 6.51 1.08 8.30
C PHE A 82 8.01 0.77 8.29
N LEU A 83 8.79 1.70 8.83
CA LEU A 83 10.23 1.55 8.95
C LEU A 83 10.60 0.63 10.12
N PRO A 84 11.80 0.02 10.12
CA PRO A 84 12.17 -0.97 11.15
C PRO A 84 12.08 -0.46 12.60
N TYR A 85 12.28 0.85 12.82
CA TYR A 85 12.20 1.50 14.12
C TYR A 85 10.78 1.99 14.49
N GLN A 86 9.84 1.96 13.54
CA GLN A 86 8.45 2.29 13.77
C GLN A 86 7.69 1.06 14.27
N SER A 87 6.63 1.30 15.05
CA SER A 87 5.79 0.22 15.56
C SER A 87 4.86 -0.30 14.44
N PRO A 88 4.72 -1.64 14.30
CA PRO A 88 3.71 -2.21 13.43
C PRO A 88 2.32 -1.87 13.94
N LEU A 89 1.35 -1.77 13.02
CA LEU A 89 -0.03 -1.46 13.39
C LEU A 89 -0.64 -2.58 14.24
N SER A 90 -0.24 -3.83 13.99
CA SER A 90 -0.68 -4.99 14.79
C SER A 90 -0.27 -4.94 16.28
N THR A 91 0.73 -4.13 16.65
CA THR A 91 1.18 -4.00 18.05
C THR A 91 0.16 -3.28 18.93
N TYR A 92 -0.69 -2.43 18.34
CA TYR A 92 -1.77 -1.77 19.07
C TYR A 92 -2.97 -2.69 19.36
N GLY A 93 -2.91 -3.94 18.88
CA GLY A 93 -3.99 -4.90 18.98
C GLY A 93 -5.02 -4.75 17.86
N LEU A 94 -5.76 -5.83 17.61
CA LEU A 94 -6.85 -5.88 16.65
C LEU A 94 -8.18 -5.80 17.42
N ASN A 95 -8.85 -4.65 17.34
CA ASN A 95 -10.14 -4.44 17.97
C ASN A 95 -11.13 -3.82 16.97
N TYR A 96 -12.18 -4.57 16.65
CA TYR A 96 -13.19 -4.13 15.68
C TYR A 96 -14.02 -2.95 16.18
N SER A 97 -14.13 -2.75 17.50
CA SER A 97 -14.82 -1.60 18.08
C SER A 97 -14.08 -0.28 17.88
N LEU A 98 -12.80 -0.30 17.49
CA LEU A 98 -12.02 0.92 17.31
C LEU A 98 -12.07 1.39 15.85
N VAL A 99 -12.49 2.64 15.66
CA VAL A 99 -12.33 3.33 14.38
C VAL A 99 -10.98 4.02 14.36
N HIS A 100 -10.20 3.77 13.30
CA HIS A 100 -8.90 4.33 13.04
C HIS A 100 -8.99 5.32 11.87
N ARG A 101 -8.40 6.50 12.02
CA ARG A 101 -8.30 7.48 10.95
C ARG A 101 -6.93 7.42 10.29
N VAL A 102 -6.87 7.20 8.99
CA VAL A 102 -5.61 7.06 8.26
C VAL A 102 -5.62 7.87 6.96
N ASN A 103 -4.48 8.45 6.61
CA ASN A 103 -4.30 9.08 5.30
C ASN A 103 -3.74 8.05 4.32
N ALA A 104 -4.61 7.46 3.51
CA ALA A 104 -4.25 6.35 2.63
C ALA A 104 -4.33 6.71 1.15
N ILE A 105 -3.54 6.01 0.36
CA ILE A 105 -3.47 6.09 -1.09
C ILE A 105 -4.25 4.93 -1.67
N ARG A 106 -5.17 5.18 -2.60
CA ARG A 106 -5.79 4.11 -3.37
C ARG A 106 -4.79 3.52 -4.37
N ASP A 107 -4.58 2.21 -4.31
CA ASP A 107 -3.74 1.48 -5.25
C ASP A 107 -4.57 0.41 -5.96
N THR A 108 -4.84 0.61 -7.24
CA THR A 108 -5.67 -0.33 -8.02
C THR A 108 -4.91 -1.58 -8.44
N THR A 109 -3.58 -1.60 -8.31
CA THR A 109 -2.76 -2.72 -8.76
C THR A 109 -2.77 -3.89 -7.77
N CYS A 110 -3.15 -3.64 -6.52
CA CYS A 110 -3.21 -4.63 -5.44
C CYS A 110 -4.63 -5.01 -5.01
N ASP A 111 -5.63 -4.64 -5.81
CA ASP A 111 -7.03 -5.03 -5.62
C ASP A 111 -7.20 -6.55 -5.83
N GLU A 112 -7.60 -7.25 -4.77
CA GLU A 112 -7.77 -8.71 -4.77
C GLU A 112 -9.02 -9.12 -3.97
N SER A 113 -9.54 -10.29 -4.29
CA SER A 113 -10.66 -10.89 -3.57
C SER A 113 -10.21 -11.64 -2.32
N LEU A 114 -11.13 -11.84 -1.38
CA LEU A 114 -10.88 -12.62 -0.17
C LEU A 114 -10.42 -14.06 -0.47
N TRP A 115 -10.94 -14.66 -1.54
CA TRP A 115 -10.53 -16.00 -1.97
C TRP A 115 -9.08 -16.01 -2.46
N GLU A 116 -8.67 -15.04 -3.28
CA GLU A 116 -7.28 -14.89 -3.76
C GLU A 116 -6.31 -14.67 -2.59
N MET A 117 -6.70 -13.88 -1.59
CA MET A 117 -5.89 -13.68 -0.39
C MET A 117 -5.71 -14.97 0.42
N ARG A 118 -6.78 -15.76 0.59
CA ARG A 118 -6.74 -17.03 1.33
C ARG A 118 -5.90 -18.06 0.60
N SER A 119 -6.09 -18.20 -0.71
CA SER A 119 -5.32 -19.15 -1.52
C SER A 119 -3.83 -18.80 -1.53
N ALA A 120 -3.49 -17.51 -1.65
CA ALA A 120 -2.11 -17.03 -1.55
C ALA A 120 -1.49 -17.33 -0.17
N LEU A 121 -2.24 -17.14 0.93
CA LEU A 121 -1.78 -17.51 2.26
C LEU A 121 -1.55 -19.02 2.36
N GLU A 122 -2.47 -19.85 1.87
CA GLU A 122 -2.33 -21.31 1.88
C GLU A 122 -1.08 -21.77 1.12
N GLN A 123 -0.83 -21.20 -0.06
CA GLN A 123 0.39 -21.48 -0.82
C GLN A 123 1.65 -21.09 -0.04
N ARG A 124 1.67 -19.94 0.63
CA ARG A 124 2.79 -19.55 1.50
C ARG A 124 2.97 -20.52 2.67
N ARG A 125 1.88 -20.96 3.32
CA ARG A 125 1.93 -21.92 4.44
C ARG A 125 2.42 -23.31 4.01
N ARG A 126 2.20 -23.69 2.76
CA ARG A 126 2.77 -24.92 2.18
C ARG A 126 4.28 -24.80 1.96
N ALA A 127 4.76 -23.61 1.58
CA ALA A 127 6.19 -23.35 1.40
C ALA A 127 6.92 -23.14 2.75
N ASP A 128 6.24 -22.53 3.72
CA ASP A 128 6.75 -22.24 5.06
C ASP A 128 5.65 -22.47 6.10
N HIS A 129 5.72 -23.62 6.78
CA HIS A 129 4.75 -24.03 7.79
C HIS A 129 4.73 -23.13 9.04
N THR A 130 5.72 -22.27 9.23
CA THR A 130 5.78 -21.35 10.37
C THR A 130 4.91 -20.09 10.18
N GLN A 131 4.43 -19.85 8.95
CA GLN A 131 3.56 -18.72 8.65
C GLN A 131 2.23 -18.83 9.42
N PRO A 132 1.90 -17.84 10.28
CA PRO A 132 0.63 -17.81 10.98
C PRO A 132 -0.52 -17.63 9.99
N GLY A 133 -1.70 -18.17 10.32
CA GLY A 133 -2.93 -17.85 9.59
C GLY A 133 -3.39 -16.41 9.87
N TRP A 134 -4.51 -16.02 9.27
CA TRP A 134 -5.13 -14.72 9.55
C TRP A 134 -5.45 -14.59 11.04
N LYS A 135 -5.09 -13.45 11.62
CA LYS A 135 -5.46 -13.10 13.00
C LYS A 135 -6.64 -12.14 12.95
N TYR A 136 -7.79 -12.54 13.49
CA TYR A 136 -9.00 -11.73 13.49
C TYR A 136 -9.07 -10.84 14.74
N ALA A 137 -9.67 -9.66 14.59
CA ALA A 137 -10.02 -8.79 15.70
C ALA A 137 -11.14 -9.43 16.55
N ALA A 138 -11.16 -9.11 17.84
CA ALA A 138 -12.26 -9.51 18.69
C ALA A 138 -13.59 -8.93 18.15
N GLN A 139 -14.68 -9.71 18.26
CA GLN A 139 -16.04 -9.29 17.90
C GLN A 139 -16.26 -9.00 16.40
N THR A 140 -15.39 -9.51 15.53
CA THR A 140 -15.52 -9.37 14.08
C THR A 140 -16.72 -10.15 13.53
N PRO A 141 -17.55 -9.58 12.64
CA PRO A 141 -18.60 -10.30 11.92
C PRO A 141 -18.04 -11.15 10.76
N ILE A 142 -17.31 -12.24 11.08
CA ILE A 142 -16.63 -13.09 10.08
C ILE A 142 -17.59 -13.65 9.01
N ALA A 143 -18.82 -14.00 9.41
CA ALA A 143 -19.81 -14.57 8.51
C ALA A 143 -20.25 -13.60 7.39
N ASP A 144 -20.31 -12.29 7.68
CA ASP A 144 -20.65 -11.28 6.67
C ASP A 144 -19.49 -11.07 5.69
N LEU A 145 -18.25 -11.06 6.21
CA LEU A 145 -17.04 -10.96 5.39
C LEU A 145 -17.00 -12.07 4.32
N ASP A 146 -17.23 -13.32 4.73
CA ASP A 146 -17.16 -14.47 3.82
C ASP A 146 -18.34 -14.54 2.85
N ARG A 147 -19.53 -14.06 3.26
CA ARG A 147 -20.72 -14.02 2.39
C ARG A 147 -20.54 -13.04 1.23
N ARG A 148 -19.90 -11.89 1.45
CA ARG A 148 -19.83 -10.83 0.44
C ARG A 148 -18.89 -11.16 -0.72
N GLN A 149 -17.95 -12.10 -0.55
CA GLN A 149 -16.92 -12.49 -1.54
C GLN A 149 -16.37 -11.29 -2.34
N ALA A 150 -16.23 -10.14 -1.68
CA ALA A 150 -16.01 -8.88 -2.36
C ALA A 150 -14.57 -8.81 -2.88
N ARG A 151 -14.38 -8.22 -4.06
CA ARG A 151 -13.06 -7.75 -4.49
C ARG A 151 -12.71 -6.51 -3.69
N LEU A 152 -11.70 -6.63 -2.83
CA LEU A 152 -11.33 -5.59 -1.89
C LEU A 152 -10.55 -4.51 -2.61
N ARG A 153 -10.96 -3.26 -2.41
CA ARG A 153 -10.17 -2.10 -2.86
C ARG A 153 -8.94 -1.98 -1.97
N CYS A 154 -7.77 -1.85 -2.58
CA CYS A 154 -6.51 -1.79 -1.88
C CYS A 154 -6.12 -0.33 -1.59
N TYR A 155 -5.77 -0.07 -0.34
CA TYR A 155 -5.32 1.21 0.18
C TYR A 155 -3.96 1.03 0.84
N ARG A 156 -3.02 1.90 0.52
CA ARG A 156 -1.68 1.92 1.10
C ARG A 156 -1.52 3.10 2.03
N THR A 157 -1.01 2.87 3.22
CA THR A 157 -0.73 3.91 4.20
C THR A 157 0.64 3.68 4.82
N THR A 158 1.23 4.72 5.37
CA THR A 158 2.50 4.63 6.09
C THR A 158 2.31 4.90 7.58
N SER A 159 3.30 4.55 8.40
CA SER A 159 3.28 4.89 9.83
C SER A 159 3.15 6.39 10.10
N ASP A 160 3.72 7.24 9.24
CA ASP A 160 3.65 8.70 9.38
C ASP A 160 2.26 9.25 9.05
N ASP A 161 1.49 8.52 8.25
CA ASP A 161 0.12 8.86 7.84
C ASP A 161 -0.96 8.32 8.78
N TYR A 162 -0.55 7.62 9.83
CA TYR A 162 -1.44 7.04 10.83
C TYR A 162 -1.72 8.05 11.95
N GLU A 163 -2.84 8.77 11.83
CA GLU A 163 -3.36 9.64 12.87
C GLU A 163 -3.98 8.74 13.96
N ARG A 164 -3.32 8.60 15.12
CA ARG A 164 -3.80 7.80 16.26
C ARG A 164 -5.08 8.39 16.87
N VAL A 165 -6.19 8.31 16.15
CA VAL A 165 -7.51 8.73 16.60
C VAL A 165 -8.33 7.47 16.73
N PHE A 166 -8.46 6.99 17.97
CA PHE A 166 -9.34 5.89 18.33
C PHE A 166 -10.64 6.50 18.82
N ARG A 167 -11.72 6.36 18.07
CA ARG A 167 -13.06 6.62 18.58
C ARG A 167 -13.76 5.29 18.79
N GLU A 168 -14.44 5.13 19.93
CA GLU A 168 -15.49 4.12 20.03
C GLU A 168 -16.60 4.47 19.03
N PRO A 169 -17.29 3.47 18.47
CA PRO A 169 -18.32 3.72 17.48
C PRO A 169 -19.40 4.56 18.16
N THR A 170 -19.91 5.60 17.49
CA THR A 170 -21.14 6.27 17.90
C THR A 170 -22.30 5.29 17.77
N ASN A 171 -22.45 4.42 18.77
CA ASN A 171 -23.64 3.63 19.01
C ASN A 171 -24.72 4.56 19.58
N GLU A 172 -25.24 5.49 18.79
CA GLU A 172 -26.59 5.99 19.03
C GLU A 172 -27.53 4.93 18.47
N GLY A 173 -27.87 3.96 19.32
CA GLY A 173 -28.85 2.93 19.01
C GLY A 173 -30.22 3.54 18.68
N PRO A 174 -31.01 2.92 17.80
CA PRO A 174 -32.37 3.37 17.56
C PRO A 174 -33.21 3.05 18.81
N TYR A 175 -33.66 4.10 19.50
CA TYR A 175 -34.90 4.05 20.28
C TYR A 175 -36.10 4.04 19.33
#